data_AF-Q0JF17-F1
#
_entry.id   AF-Q0JF17-F1
#
_cell.length_a   1.000
_cell.length_b   1.000
_cell.length_c   1.000
_cell.angle_alpha   90.00
_cell.angle_beta   90.00
_cell.angle_gamma   90.00
#
_symmetry.space_group_name_H-M   'P 1'
#
loop_
_entity.id
_entity.type
_entity.pdbx_description
1 polymer ?
#
loop_
_entity_poly.entity_id
_entity_poly.type
_entity_poly.pdbx_seq_one_letter_code
_entity_poly.pdbx_strand_id
1 'polypeptide(L)'
;MSYYGSSSSGGWGSRRVEYGRTYIVRPKGRHQATIVWLHGLGDNGASWSQLLDSLSLPNIKWICPTAATRPVTAFGGFPCTAWFDVEDISVDGRDDIEGLDASAAHIANLLSSEPPDGTSSSTTSI
;
A
#
# COMPACT_ATOMS: atom_id res chain seq x y z
N MET A 1 -12.96 7.67 48.75
CA MET A 1 -13.70 8.04 47.53
C MET A 1 -12.95 7.44 46.36
N SER A 2 -13.44 6.32 45.83
CA SER A 2 -12.81 5.58 44.75
C SER A 2 -13.81 5.50 43.61
N TYR A 3 -13.50 6.12 42.48
CA TYR A 3 -14.20 5.87 41.24
C TYR A 3 -13.16 5.49 40.19
N TYR A 4 -13.05 4.18 39.95
CA TYR A 4 -12.49 3.65 38.72
C TYR A 4 -13.42 4.08 37.59
N GLY A 5 -12.95 4.98 36.73
CA GLY A 5 -13.61 5.34 35.48
C GLY A 5 -13.06 4.48 34.36
N SER A 6 -13.90 3.61 33.82
CA SER A 6 -13.66 2.68 32.73
C SER A 6 -12.93 3.30 31.54
N SER A 7 -11.83 2.66 31.14
CA SER A 7 -11.25 2.81 29.81
C SER A 7 -12.27 2.35 28.77
N SER A 8 -12.83 3.27 28.01
CA SER A 8 -13.65 2.95 26.85
C SER A 8 -12.77 2.31 25.79
N SER A 9 -12.80 0.98 25.71
CA SER A 9 -12.38 0.21 24.55
C SER A 9 -13.29 0.58 23.38
N GLY A 10 -12.89 1.61 22.63
CA GLY A 10 -13.56 2.00 21.40
C GLY A 10 -13.41 0.88 20.38
N GLY A 11 -14.49 0.13 20.15
CA GLY A 11 -14.55 -0.83 19.06
C GLY A 11 -14.27 -0.13 17.73
N TRP A 12 -13.17 -0.48 17.09
CA TRP A 12 -12.93 -0.16 15.68
C TRP A 12 -13.87 -1.03 14.83
N GLY A 13 -15.13 -0.61 14.75
CA GLY A 13 -16.04 -1.17 13.76
C GLY A 13 -15.48 -0.89 12.37
N SER A 14 -15.16 -1.96 11.63
CA SER A 14 -14.89 -2.05 10.18
C SER A 14 -14.91 -0.71 9.42
N ARG A 15 -13.95 0.16 9.71
CA ARG A 15 -13.78 1.40 8.97
C ARG A 15 -12.97 1.01 7.74
N ARG A 16 -13.59 1.09 6.57
CA ARG A 16 -12.91 0.79 5.31
C ARG A 16 -11.63 1.61 5.25
N VAL A 17 -10.48 0.94 5.23
CA VAL A 17 -9.17 1.58 5.13
C VAL A 17 -9.12 2.33 3.80
N GLU A 18 -8.93 3.64 3.88
CA GLU A 18 -8.82 4.50 2.70
C GLU A 18 -7.34 4.65 2.34
N TYR A 19 -6.95 4.01 1.24
CA TYR A 19 -5.60 4.10 0.71
C TYR A 19 -5.42 5.39 -0.07
N GLY A 20 -4.19 5.91 -0.06
CA GLY A 20 -3.83 7.11 -0.81
C GLY A 20 -3.79 6.86 -2.32
N ARG A 21 -3.43 7.92 -3.06
CA ARG A 21 -3.37 7.89 -4.52
C ARG A 21 -2.41 6.81 -5.03
N THR A 22 -2.85 6.06 -6.05
CA THR A 22 -2.00 5.15 -6.81
C THR A 22 -1.40 5.86 -8.03
N TYR A 23 -0.11 5.62 -8.26
CA TYR A 23 0.66 6.15 -9.39
C TYR A 23 1.01 5.00 -10.33
N ILE A 24 0.81 5.21 -11.64
CA ILE A 24 1.07 4.18 -12.65
C ILE A 24 2.15 4.70 -13.59
N VAL A 25 3.26 3.96 -13.68
CA VAL A 25 4.28 4.15 -14.71
C VAL A 25 4.02 3.14 -15.80
N ARG A 26 3.73 3.64 -17.01
CA ARG A 26 3.46 2.78 -18.17
C ARG A 26 4.77 2.18 -18.70
N PRO A 27 4.75 0.93 -19.20
CA PRO A 27 5.90 0.38 -19.89
C PRO A 27 6.21 1.23 -21.13
N LYS A 28 7.50 1.47 -21.36
CA LYS A 28 8.00 2.25 -22.52
C LYS A 28 8.03 1.42 -23.80
N GLY A 29 8.15 0.10 -23.66
CA GLY A 29 8.10 -0.89 -24.75
C GLY A 29 6.88 -1.80 -24.62
N ARG A 30 6.91 -2.96 -25.30
CA ARG A 30 5.85 -3.97 -25.19
C ARG A 30 5.70 -4.40 -23.73
N HIS A 31 4.50 -4.25 -23.17
CA HIS A 31 4.20 -4.71 -21.82
C HIS A 31 4.43 -6.23 -21.71
N GLN A 32 5.21 -6.65 -20.71
CA GLN A 32 5.49 -8.07 -20.42
C GLN A 32 5.30 -8.42 -18.95
N ALA A 33 5.45 -7.46 -18.05
CA ALA A 33 5.28 -7.67 -16.62
C ALA A 33 4.66 -6.44 -15.95
N THR A 34 3.88 -6.68 -14.90
CA THR A 34 3.42 -5.67 -13.96
C THR A 34 4.04 -5.93 -12.59
N ILE A 35 4.53 -4.88 -11.95
CA ILE A 35 5.03 -4.92 -10.58
C ILE A 35 4.25 -3.90 -9.74
N VAL A 36 3.71 -4.35 -8.62
CA VAL A 36 3.23 -3.46 -7.57
C VAL A 36 4.40 -3.16 -6.63
N TRP A 37 4.79 -1.90 -6.53
CA TRP A 37 5.89 -1.45 -5.67
C TRP A 37 5.35 -0.69 -4.46
N LEU A 38 5.64 -1.20 -3.26
CA LEU A 38 5.20 -0.60 -2.00
C LEU A 38 6.30 0.28 -1.43
N HIS A 39 5.96 1.53 -1.10
CA HIS A 39 6.86 2.43 -0.42
C HIS A 39 7.01 2.07 1.08
N GLY A 40 8.05 2.58 1.72
CA GLY A 40 8.28 2.44 3.16
C GLY A 40 7.42 3.36 4.01
N LEU A 41 7.43 3.14 5.33
CA LEU A 41 6.70 3.95 6.32
C LEU A 41 6.95 5.46 6.15
N GLY A 42 5.88 6.25 6.05
CA GLY A 42 5.95 7.72 5.94
C GLY A 42 6.22 8.27 4.55
N ASP A 43 6.42 7.43 3.53
CA ASP A 43 6.62 7.86 2.13
C ASP A 43 5.30 7.75 1.31
N ASN A 44 5.35 7.88 -0.01
CA ASN A 44 4.19 7.78 -0.87
C ASN A 44 4.53 7.19 -2.26
N GLY A 45 3.51 6.81 -3.01
CA GLY A 45 3.67 6.21 -4.34
C GLY A 45 4.27 7.16 -5.39
N ALA A 46 4.17 8.48 -5.22
CA ALA A 46 4.71 9.45 -6.18
C ALA A 46 6.25 9.40 -6.19
N SER A 47 6.88 9.44 -5.01
CA SER A 47 8.33 9.37 -4.83
C SER A 47 8.94 8.18 -5.58
N TRP A 48 8.35 6.99 -5.39
CA TRP A 48 8.81 5.77 -6.02
C TRP A 48 8.49 5.69 -7.51
N SER A 49 7.34 6.19 -7.95
CA SER A 49 6.99 6.21 -9.37
C SER A 49 8.00 7.01 -10.21
N GLN A 50 8.51 8.13 -9.68
CA GLN A 50 9.53 8.94 -10.36
C GLN A 50 10.86 8.19 -10.46
N LEU A 51 11.28 7.53 -9.37
CA LEU A 51 12.50 6.71 -9.37
C LEU A 51 12.37 5.54 -10.36
N LEU A 52 11.26 4.81 -10.33
CA LEU A 52 11.05 3.63 -11.18
C LEU A 52 10.93 3.99 -12.67
N ASP A 53 10.36 5.15 -13.00
CA ASP A 53 10.34 5.65 -14.39
C ASP A 53 11.73 6.02 -14.91
N SER A 54 12.69 6.32 -14.03
CA SER A 54 14.09 6.57 -14.44
C SER A 54 14.85 5.30 -14.83
N LEU A 55 14.36 4.12 -14.45
CA LEU A 55 15.02 2.85 -14.74
C LEU A 55 14.86 2.43 -16.21
N SER A 56 15.91 1.83 -16.77
CA SER A 56 15.92 1.28 -18.13
C SER A 56 15.26 -0.10 -18.21
N LEU A 57 14.00 -0.20 -17.77
CA LEU A 57 13.19 -1.41 -17.75
C LEU A 57 11.94 -1.24 -18.63
N PRO A 58 12.07 -1.30 -19.96
CA PRO A 58 11.03 -0.82 -20.87
C PRO A 58 9.77 -1.68 -20.89
N ASN A 59 9.84 -2.95 -20.47
CA ASN A 59 8.72 -3.89 -20.57
C ASN A 59 7.88 -4.01 -19.29
N ILE A 60 8.19 -3.21 -18.27
CA ILE A 60 7.55 -3.27 -16.95
C ILE A 60 6.55 -2.12 -16.78
N LYS A 61 5.32 -2.47 -16.39
CA LYS A 61 4.35 -1.55 -15.79
C LYS A 61 4.59 -1.49 -14.29
N TRP A 62 4.70 -0.29 -13.72
CA TRP A 62 4.78 -0.11 -12.27
C TRP A 62 3.47 0.44 -11.73
N ILE A 63 2.95 -0.21 -10.69
CA ILE A 63 1.81 0.27 -9.91
C ILE A 63 2.37 0.65 -8.53
N CYS A 64 2.36 1.93 -8.20
CA CYS A 64 2.91 2.48 -6.97
C CYS A 64 1.75 3.03 -6.12
N PRO A 65 1.06 2.19 -5.33
CA PRO A 65 0.02 2.65 -4.43
C PRO A 65 0.62 3.48 -3.29
N THR A 66 -0.21 4.33 -2.67
CA THR A 66 0.14 5.03 -1.43
C THR A 66 -0.64 4.39 -0.29
N ALA A 67 0.06 4.04 0.79
CA ALA A 67 -0.55 3.48 1.98
C ALA A 67 -1.58 4.44 2.60
N ALA A 68 -2.47 3.92 3.43
CA ALA A 68 -3.41 4.76 4.17
C ALA A 68 -2.67 5.64 5.18
N THR A 69 -3.13 6.88 5.35
CA THR A 69 -2.70 7.72 6.48
C THR A 69 -3.37 7.21 7.74
N ARG A 70 -2.58 6.70 8.68
CA ARG A 70 -3.08 6.15 9.96
C ARG A 70 -2.13 6.50 11.11
N PRO A 71 -2.62 6.53 12.37
CA PRO A 71 -1.76 6.59 13.55
C PRO A 71 -0.79 5.40 13.56
N VAL A 72 0.46 5.62 13.93
CA VAL A 72 1.45 4.56 14.10
C VAL A 72 1.93 4.50 15.55
N THR A 73 1.73 3.35 16.19
CA THR A 73 1.95 3.16 17.63
C THR A 73 3.41 3.36 18.02
N ALA A 74 4.37 2.85 17.24
CA ALA A 74 5.80 3.05 17.44
C ALA A 74 6.23 4.53 17.39
N PHE A 75 5.41 5.40 16.78
CA PHE A 75 5.63 6.85 16.72
C PHE A 75 4.73 7.62 17.69
N GLY A 76 4.23 6.97 18.75
CA GLY A 76 3.34 7.59 19.74
C GLY A 76 1.98 7.99 19.16
N GLY A 77 1.52 7.29 18.13
CA GLY A 77 0.26 7.58 17.44
C GLY A 77 0.35 8.70 16.41
N PHE A 78 1.55 9.17 16.04
CA PHE A 78 1.70 10.18 15.00
C PHE A 78 1.16 9.67 13.65
N PRO A 79 0.30 10.43 12.95
CA PRO A 79 -0.29 9.99 11.69
C PRO A 79 0.74 10.03 10.56
N CYS A 80 0.95 8.90 9.91
CA CYS A 80 1.79 8.79 8.72
C CYS A 80 1.21 7.74 7.76
N THR A 81 1.75 7.68 6.54
CA THR A 81 1.38 6.67 5.55
C THR A 81 1.96 5.33 5.98
N ALA A 82 1.07 4.38 6.33
CA ALA A 82 1.46 3.04 6.78
C ALA A 82 0.50 1.98 6.24
N TRP A 83 1.06 0.81 5.88
CA TRP A 83 0.30 -0.34 5.37
C TRP A 83 -0.43 -1.06 6.52
N PHE A 84 0.20 -1.14 7.68
CA PHE A 84 -0.31 -1.71 8.91
C PHE A 84 0.30 -0.93 10.09
N ASP A 85 -0.28 -1.06 11.28
CA ASP A 85 0.28 -0.45 12.47
C ASP A 85 1.54 -1.22 12.92
N VAL A 86 2.49 -0.51 13.51
CA VAL A 86 3.72 -1.07 14.06
C VAL A 86 3.77 -0.65 15.52
N GLU A 87 3.64 -1.60 16.44
CA GLU A 87 3.72 -1.33 17.88
C GLU A 87 5.16 -1.25 18.38
N ASP A 88 6.01 -2.18 17.91
CA ASP A 88 7.44 -2.27 18.21
C ASP A 88 8.17 -2.83 16.97
N ILE A 89 9.43 -2.43 16.79
CA ILE A 89 10.31 -2.91 15.70
C ILE A 89 11.06 -4.19 16.13
N SER A 90 10.90 -4.62 17.39
CA SER A 90 11.44 -5.90 17.87
C SER A 90 10.82 -7.09 17.13
N VAL A 91 11.61 -8.16 16.96
CA VAL A 91 11.17 -9.40 16.28
C VAL A 91 10.05 -10.11 17.07
N ASP A 92 9.95 -9.84 18.37
CA ASP A 92 8.93 -10.39 19.27
C ASP A 92 7.71 -9.46 19.41
N GLY A 93 7.68 -8.36 18.64
CA GLY A 93 6.57 -7.42 18.61
C GLY A 93 5.26 -8.08 18.16
N ARG A 94 4.14 -7.52 18.60
CA ARG A 94 2.82 -8.00 18.19
C ARG A 94 2.50 -7.47 16.80
N ASP A 95 2.18 -8.38 15.88
CA ASP A 95 1.77 -8.02 14.53
C ASP A 95 0.33 -7.49 14.47
N ASP A 96 0.12 -6.39 13.74
CA ASP A 96 -1.19 -5.92 13.29
C ASP A 96 -1.70 -6.81 12.13
N ILE A 97 -2.15 -8.02 12.46
CA ILE A 97 -2.63 -9.01 11.49
C ILE A 97 -3.81 -8.47 10.67
N GLU A 98 -4.72 -7.71 11.29
CA GLU A 98 -5.86 -7.13 10.58
C GLU A 98 -5.42 -6.09 9.54
N GLY A 99 -4.50 -5.19 9.91
CA GLY A 99 -3.93 -4.21 8.97
C GLY A 99 -3.10 -4.85 7.86
N LEU A 100 -2.37 -5.92 8.18
CA LEU A 100 -1.61 -6.72 7.21
C LEU A 100 -2.55 -7.37 6.19
N ASP A 101 -3.59 -8.07 6.64
CA ASP A 101 -4.58 -8.71 5.76
C ASP A 101 -5.32 -7.69 4.90
N ALA A 102 -5.71 -6.54 5.49
CA ALA A 102 -6.35 -5.46 4.76
C ALA A 102 -5.44 -4.87 3.66
N SER A 103 -4.14 -4.73 3.94
CA SER A 103 -3.15 -4.30 2.93
C SER A 103 -2.95 -5.34 1.85
N ALA A 104 -2.77 -6.61 2.22
CA ALA A 104 -2.60 -7.71 1.28
C ALA A 104 -3.80 -7.81 0.32
N ALA A 105 -5.02 -7.73 0.84
CA ALA A 105 -6.25 -7.73 0.04
C ALA A 105 -6.32 -6.51 -0.90
N HIS A 106 -5.95 -5.32 -0.42
CA HIS A 106 -5.89 -4.13 -1.28
C HIS A 106 -4.90 -4.31 -2.43
N ILE A 107 -3.70 -4.81 -2.14
CA ILE A 107 -2.63 -5.03 -3.13
C ILE A 107 -3.04 -6.10 -4.14
N ALA A 108 -3.66 -7.20 -3.70
CA ALA A 108 -4.17 -8.24 -4.57
C ALA A 108 -5.23 -7.70 -5.56
N ASN A 109 -6.10 -6.81 -5.09
CA ASN A 109 -7.11 -6.16 -5.94
C ASN A 109 -6.49 -5.21 -6.98
N LEU A 110 -5.31 -4.63 -6.72
CA LEU A 110 -4.62 -3.84 -7.75
C LEU A 110 -4.15 -4.72 -8.91
N LEU A 111 -3.71 -5.94 -8.60
CA LEU A 111 -3.26 -6.92 -9.59
C LEU A 111 -4.41 -7.61 -10.33
N SER A 112 -5.63 -7.67 -9.76
CA SER A 112 -6.75 -8.39 -10.37
C SER A 112 -7.24 -7.80 -11.69
N SER A 113 -6.79 -6.58 -12.03
CA SER A 113 -7.08 -5.92 -13.31
C SER A 113 -6.05 -6.22 -14.41
N GLU A 114 -4.97 -6.92 -14.09
CA GLU A 114 -3.98 -7.34 -15.09
C GLU A 114 -4.44 -8.62 -15.80
N PRO A 115 -4.20 -8.73 -17.12
CA PRO A 115 -4.53 -9.94 -17.85
C PRO A 115 -3.67 -11.12 -17.36
N PRO A 116 -4.24 -12.33 -17.27
CA PRO A 116 -3.54 -13.52 -16.78
C PRO A 116 -2.36 -13.93 -17.67
N ASP A 117 -2.45 -13.64 -18.97
CA ASP A 117 -1.34 -13.70 -19.90
C ASP A 117 -0.87 -12.27 -20.16
N GLY A 118 0.41 -11.96 -19.93
CA GLY A 118 1.03 -10.63 -20.02
C GLY A 118 0.97 -9.94 -21.41
N THR A 119 -0.02 -10.24 -22.23
CA THR A 119 -0.36 -9.58 -23.49
C THR A 119 -1.35 -8.45 -23.24
N SER A 120 -0.87 -7.21 -23.19
CA SER A 120 -1.76 -6.07 -23.45
C SER A 120 -2.16 -6.09 -24.92
N SER A 121 -3.46 -6.14 -25.19
CA SER A 121 -4.04 -5.97 -26.53
C SER A 121 -3.61 -4.62 -27.08
N SER A 122 -2.72 -4.63 -28.07
CA SER A 122 -2.35 -3.46 -28.85
C SER A 122 -3.54 -3.06 -29.72
N THR A 123 -4.43 -2.20 -29.25
CA THR A 123 -5.35 -1.49 -30.14
C THR A 123 -4.56 -0.41 -30.87
N THR A 124 -3.99 -0.77 -32.02
CA THR A 124 -3.58 0.20 -33.03
C THR A 124 -4.84 0.71 -33.71
N SER A 125 -5.30 1.90 -33.32
CA SER A 125 -6.22 2.66 -34.16
C SER A 125 -5.42 3.19 -35.35
N ILE A 126 -5.84 2.80 -36.55
CA ILE A 126 -5.39 3.31 -37.85
C ILE A 126 -6.05 4.67 -38.09
#